data_AF-A0A843EGL9-F1
#
_entry.id   AF-A0A843EGL9-F1
#
_cell.length_a   1.000
_cell.length_b   1.000
_cell.length_c   1.000
_cell.angle_alpha   90.00
_cell.angle_beta   90.00
_cell.angle_gamma   90.00
#
_symmetry.space_group_name_H-M   'P 1'
#
loop_
_entity.id
_entity.type
_entity.pdbx_description
1 polymer ?
#
loop_
_entity_poly.entity_id
_entity_poly.type
_entity_poly.pdbx_seq_one_letter_code
_entity_poly.pdbx_strand_id
1 'polypeptide(L)'
;MFIEDLIIKLSNIIENKINRSILIGFQEYLLKAGIFTLASQILAIILMVYILFIILFSLVSLVLSFNVSIALALAVFIPTISFILILFLKIEKRASEIENSIPDFLRQLSSMLKVGLSLENALVDMSEHGKGPLYDELRRVVVEIRMGKSLDESFNSMAMRLNSKDLERSFKIILNAHKSGGSLSDIILDVSDDLRAMLVLKRERKASVMMSIMFLIIASTVAAPFALGMVGVYSSFMIELGKGGAICEVAPLAAEIYLIIHSILAGFLIALIMYGDLKKGLRYSIPITCSAFAVFYLINNFGAGFFGLT
;
A
#
# COMPACT_ATOMS: atom_id res chain seq x y z
N MET A 1 14.64 -29.61 -3.80
CA MET A 1 14.71 -30.74 -4.75
C MET A 1 13.36 -31.09 -5.39
N PHE A 2 12.42 -31.80 -4.75
CA PHE A 2 11.17 -32.23 -5.43
C PHE A 2 10.28 -31.07 -5.93
N ILE A 3 10.13 -30.00 -5.12
CA ILE A 3 9.32 -28.82 -5.50
C ILE A 3 9.97 -28.03 -6.64
N GLU A 4 11.29 -27.90 -6.64
CA GLU A 4 12.02 -27.18 -7.71
C GLU A 4 11.92 -27.92 -9.04
N ASP A 5 12.07 -29.25 -9.04
CA ASP A 5 11.88 -30.06 -10.25
C ASP A 5 10.45 -29.97 -10.79
N LEU A 6 9.46 -29.87 -9.90
CA LEU A 6 8.06 -29.69 -10.27
C LEU A 6 7.83 -28.31 -10.90
N ILE A 7 8.41 -27.26 -10.33
CA ILE A 7 8.34 -25.89 -10.86
C ILE A 7 8.95 -25.84 -12.26
N ILE A 8 10.11 -26.47 -12.49
CA ILE A 8 10.78 -26.49 -13.79
C ILE A 8 9.94 -27.25 -14.83
N LYS A 9 9.36 -28.40 -14.47
CA LYS A 9 8.48 -29.15 -15.37
C LYS A 9 7.24 -28.36 -15.74
N LEU A 10 6.59 -27.73 -14.77
CA LEU A 10 5.40 -26.91 -14.99
C LEU A 10 5.74 -25.64 -15.79
N SER A 11 6.87 -24.99 -15.53
CA SER A 11 7.30 -23.81 -16.28
C SER A 11 7.50 -24.11 -17.76
N ASN A 12 8.09 -25.26 -18.09
CA ASN A 12 8.28 -25.67 -19.48
C ASN A 12 6.95 -25.95 -20.20
N ILE A 13 5.97 -26.53 -19.49
CA ILE A 13 4.63 -26.75 -20.03
C ILE A 13 3.93 -25.40 -20.30
N ILE A 14 4.06 -24.46 -19.37
CA ILE A 14 3.48 -23.12 -19.47
C ILE A 14 4.09 -22.36 -20.65
N GLU A 15 5.40 -22.41 -20.82
CA GLU A 15 6.11 -21.73 -21.90
C GLU A 15 5.71 -22.25 -23.29
N ASN A 16 5.43 -23.55 -23.40
CA ASN A 16 4.97 -24.16 -24.66
C ASN A 16 3.49 -23.90 -24.97
N LYS A 17 2.66 -23.63 -23.95
CA LYS A 17 1.19 -23.54 -24.10
C LYS A 17 0.66 -22.11 -24.08
N ILE A 18 1.37 -21.18 -23.45
CA ILE A 18 0.97 -19.77 -23.36
C ILE A 18 1.63 -18.95 -24.47
N ASN A 19 0.87 -18.03 -25.05
CA ASN A 19 1.38 -17.09 -26.05
C ASN A 19 2.53 -16.25 -25.48
N ARG A 20 3.66 -16.19 -26.19
CA ARG A 20 4.85 -15.41 -25.81
C ARG A 20 4.52 -13.95 -25.47
N SER A 21 3.58 -13.32 -26.17
CA SER A 21 3.19 -11.93 -25.89
C SER A 21 2.64 -11.74 -24.46
N ILE A 22 1.86 -12.70 -23.95
CA ILE A 22 1.30 -12.67 -22.59
C ILE A 22 2.40 -12.86 -21.54
N LEU A 23 3.33 -13.79 -21.79
CA LEU A 23 4.48 -14.03 -20.91
C LEU A 23 5.37 -12.80 -20.79
N ILE A 24 5.62 -12.10 -21.91
CA ILE A 24 6.40 -10.86 -21.93
C ILE A 24 5.70 -9.77 -21.11
N GLY A 25 4.38 -9.58 -21.30
CA GLY A 25 3.62 -8.61 -20.51
C GLY A 25 3.67 -8.91 -19.00
N PHE A 26 3.48 -10.18 -18.61
CA PHE A 26 3.56 -10.57 -17.20
C PHE A 26 4.97 -10.41 -16.62
N GLN A 27 6.00 -10.74 -17.41
CA GLN A 27 7.39 -10.50 -17.02
C GLN A 27 7.64 -9.01 -16.76
N GLU A 28 7.07 -8.11 -17.55
CA GLU A 28 7.20 -6.66 -17.33
C GLU A 28 6.64 -6.22 -15.96
N TYR A 29 5.48 -6.76 -15.55
CA TYR A 29 4.91 -6.49 -14.23
C TYR A 29 5.76 -7.05 -13.08
N LEU A 30 6.31 -8.26 -13.24
CA LEU A 30 7.22 -8.85 -12.26
C LEU A 30 8.51 -8.03 -12.13
N LEU A 31 9.06 -7.59 -13.26
CA LEU A 31 10.24 -6.74 -13.30
C LEU A 31 9.98 -5.39 -12.62
N LYS A 32 8.81 -4.77 -12.84
CA LYS A 32 8.39 -3.56 -12.10
C LYS A 32 8.35 -3.82 -10.59
N ALA A 33 7.88 -4.99 -10.17
CA ALA A 33 7.84 -5.40 -8.76
C ALA A 33 9.21 -5.80 -8.14
N GLY A 34 10.30 -5.81 -8.92
CA GLY A 34 11.62 -6.24 -8.45
C GLY A 34 11.78 -7.76 -8.36
N ILE A 35 10.92 -8.49 -9.07
CA ILE A 35 10.98 -9.95 -9.14
C ILE A 35 11.67 -10.32 -10.45
N PHE A 36 12.95 -10.69 -10.35
CA PHE A 36 13.80 -11.05 -11.50
C PHE A 36 13.71 -12.54 -11.90
N THR A 37 12.74 -13.27 -11.36
CA THR A 37 12.48 -14.67 -11.75
C THR A 37 11.68 -14.72 -13.06
N LEU A 38 11.77 -15.86 -13.76
CA LEU A 38 11.03 -16.08 -14.99
C LEU A 38 9.51 -16.10 -14.72
N ALA A 39 8.75 -15.45 -15.59
CA ALA A 39 7.29 -15.41 -15.56
C ALA A 39 6.68 -16.81 -15.53
N SER A 40 7.26 -17.75 -16.30
CA SER A 40 6.82 -19.15 -16.35
C SER A 40 6.96 -19.86 -14.99
N GLN A 41 8.02 -19.56 -14.22
CA GLN A 41 8.22 -20.12 -12.88
C GLN A 41 7.22 -19.54 -11.87
N ILE A 42 6.95 -18.23 -11.92
CA ILE A 42 5.95 -17.62 -11.04
C ILE A 42 4.54 -18.14 -11.35
N LEU A 43 4.20 -18.31 -12.63
CA LEU A 43 2.93 -18.90 -13.03
C LEU A 43 2.81 -20.36 -12.55
N ALA A 44 3.89 -21.14 -12.59
CA ALA A 44 3.91 -22.50 -12.04
C ALA A 44 3.65 -22.51 -10.53
N ILE A 45 4.28 -21.60 -9.79
CA ILE A 45 4.05 -21.45 -8.33
C ILE A 45 2.59 -21.06 -8.06
N ILE A 46 2.05 -20.11 -8.83
CA ILE A 46 0.65 -19.68 -8.71
C ILE A 46 -0.31 -20.85 -8.94
N LEU A 47 -0.08 -21.68 -9.97
CA LEU A 47 -0.89 -22.88 -10.22
C LEU A 47 -0.83 -23.86 -9.05
N MET A 48 0.36 -24.07 -8.48
CA MET A 48 0.52 -24.96 -7.32
C MET A 48 -0.24 -24.42 -6.09
N VAL A 49 -0.23 -23.11 -5.87
CA VAL A 49 -0.99 -22.44 -4.81
C VAL A 49 -2.50 -22.60 -5.04
N TYR A 50 -2.99 -22.46 -6.28
CA TYR A 50 -4.41 -22.71 -6.58
C TYR A 50 -4.81 -24.15 -6.26
N ILE A 51 -4.01 -25.13 -6.67
CA ILE A 51 -4.28 -26.55 -6.38
C ILE A 51 -4.37 -26.78 -4.87
N LEU A 52 -3.43 -26.22 -4.10
CA LEU A 52 -3.43 -26.31 -2.64
C LEU A 52 -4.69 -25.68 -2.03
N PHE A 53 -5.07 -24.48 -2.46
CA PHE A 53 -6.26 -23.79 -1.96
C PHE A 53 -7.55 -24.55 -2.32
N ILE A 54 -7.66 -25.12 -3.51
CA ILE A 54 -8.81 -25.94 -3.92
C ILE A 54 -8.94 -27.16 -3.00
N ILE A 55 -7.84 -27.87 -2.72
CA ILE A 55 -7.84 -29.03 -1.81
C ILE A 55 -8.26 -28.60 -0.40
N LEU A 56 -7.66 -27.53 0.13
CA LEU A 56 -7.93 -27.04 1.48
C LEU A 56 -9.40 -26.62 1.66
N PHE A 57 -9.93 -25.78 0.76
CA PHE A 57 -11.31 -25.30 0.83
C PHE A 57 -12.34 -26.41 0.57
N SER A 58 -12.00 -27.39 -0.27
CA SER A 58 -12.85 -28.58 -0.47
C SER A 58 -12.93 -29.42 0.81
N LEU A 59 -11.82 -29.63 1.51
CA LEU A 59 -11.80 -30.33 2.80
C LEU A 59 -12.59 -29.57 3.88
N VAL A 60 -12.41 -28.25 3.98
CA VAL A 60 -13.17 -27.40 4.92
C VAL A 60 -14.67 -27.47 4.65
N SER A 61 -15.08 -27.42 3.38
CA SER A 61 -16.49 -27.57 2.98
C SER A 61 -17.07 -28.91 3.40
N LEU A 62 -16.29 -29.99 3.30
CA LEU A 62 -16.72 -31.34 3.70
C LEU A 62 -16.87 -31.47 5.23
N VAL A 63 -15.96 -30.88 6.01
CA VAL A 63 -15.99 -30.96 7.49
C VAL A 63 -17.06 -30.05 8.11
N LEU A 64 -17.23 -28.83 7.59
CA LEU A 64 -18.16 -27.83 8.13
C LEU A 64 -19.54 -27.84 7.45
N SER A 65 -19.77 -28.78 6.51
CA SER A 65 -20.99 -28.83 5.67
C SER A 65 -21.32 -27.49 4.99
N PHE A 66 -20.29 -26.74 4.61
CA PHE A 66 -20.43 -25.45 3.93
C PHE A 66 -20.72 -25.66 2.44
N ASN A 67 -21.42 -24.72 1.79
CA ASN A 67 -21.77 -24.85 0.37
C ASN A 67 -20.51 -24.93 -0.51
N VAL A 68 -20.35 -26.04 -1.24
CA VAL A 68 -19.18 -26.35 -2.09
C VAL A 68 -18.93 -25.27 -3.14
N SER A 69 -19.98 -24.67 -3.70
CA SER A 69 -19.85 -23.61 -4.70
C SER A 69 -19.21 -22.36 -4.11
N ILE A 70 -19.54 -22.00 -2.87
CA ILE A 70 -18.95 -20.85 -2.17
C ILE A 70 -17.50 -21.16 -1.80
N ALA A 71 -17.21 -22.39 -1.34
CA ALA A 71 -15.85 -22.81 -1.00
C ALA A 71 -14.91 -22.78 -2.22
N LEU A 72 -15.36 -23.25 -3.39
CA LEU A 72 -14.61 -23.17 -4.64
C LEU A 72 -14.40 -21.73 -5.12
N ALA A 73 -15.41 -20.88 -4.97
CA ALA A 73 -15.27 -19.46 -5.29
C ALA A 73 -14.17 -18.82 -4.41
N LEU A 74 -14.21 -19.03 -3.09
CA LEU A 74 -13.20 -18.51 -2.17
C LEU A 74 -11.79 -19.05 -2.48
N ALA A 75 -11.68 -20.34 -2.83
CA ALA A 75 -10.42 -20.97 -3.20
C ALA A 75 -9.72 -20.32 -4.41
N VAL A 76 -10.49 -19.72 -5.32
CA VAL A 76 -9.95 -18.98 -6.46
C VAL A 76 -9.75 -17.50 -6.12
N PHE A 77 -10.76 -16.84 -5.53
CA PHE A 77 -10.71 -15.40 -5.30
C PHE A 77 -9.63 -14.98 -4.29
N ILE A 78 -9.45 -15.72 -3.20
CA ILE A 78 -8.48 -15.38 -2.15
C ILE A 78 -7.04 -15.32 -2.69
N PRO A 79 -6.48 -16.38 -3.31
CA PRO A 79 -5.12 -16.33 -3.83
C PRO A 79 -4.97 -15.33 -4.98
N THR A 80 -5.99 -15.15 -5.82
CA THR A 80 -5.96 -14.14 -6.89
C THR A 80 -5.81 -12.72 -6.32
N ILE A 81 -6.71 -12.34 -5.40
CA ILE A 81 -6.72 -11.01 -4.80
C ILE A 81 -5.44 -10.78 -3.98
N SER A 82 -5.02 -11.78 -3.21
CA SER A 82 -3.79 -11.70 -2.41
C SER A 82 -2.57 -11.49 -3.31
N PHE A 83 -2.45 -12.22 -4.41
CA PHE A 83 -1.32 -12.09 -5.33
C PHE A 83 -1.29 -10.70 -5.97
N ILE A 84 -2.42 -10.21 -6.49
CA ILE A 84 -2.53 -8.88 -7.09
C ILE A 84 -2.18 -7.80 -6.06
N LEU A 85 -2.68 -7.92 -4.84
CA LEU A 85 -2.41 -6.97 -3.76
C LEU A 85 -0.92 -6.94 -3.40
N ILE A 86 -0.29 -8.11 -3.22
CA ILE A 86 1.14 -8.20 -2.91
C ILE A 86 1.97 -7.60 -4.05
N LEU A 87 1.62 -7.89 -5.29
CA LEU A 87 2.32 -7.35 -6.46
C LEU A 87 2.22 -5.82 -6.49
N PHE A 88 1.01 -5.28 -6.31
CA PHE A 88 0.78 -3.84 -6.27
C PHE A 88 1.57 -3.17 -5.13
N LEU A 89 1.51 -3.73 -3.93
CA LEU A 89 2.24 -3.24 -2.76
C LEU A 89 3.76 -3.30 -2.96
N LYS A 90 4.28 -4.36 -3.60
CA LYS A 90 5.71 -4.45 -3.93
C LYS A 90 6.13 -3.39 -4.95
N ILE A 91 5.33 -3.15 -5.99
CA ILE A 91 5.60 -2.11 -6.99
C ILE A 91 5.62 -0.74 -6.31
N GLU A 92 4.60 -0.43 -5.51
CA GLU A 92 4.49 0.86 -4.81
C GLU A 92 5.63 1.05 -3.80
N LYS A 93 5.95 0.01 -3.03
CA LYS A 93 7.08 0.03 -2.08
C LYS A 93 8.39 0.27 -2.80
N ARG A 94 8.67 -0.45 -3.89
CA ARG A 94 9.89 -0.29 -4.67
C ARG A 94 9.98 1.11 -5.26
N ALA A 95 8.91 1.64 -5.83
CA ALA A 95 8.86 3.01 -6.34
C ALA A 95 9.16 4.02 -5.22
N SER A 96 8.60 3.84 -4.03
CA SER A 96 8.88 4.68 -2.87
C SER A 96 10.33 4.57 -2.39
N GLU A 97 10.92 3.36 -2.36
CA GLU A 97 12.34 3.17 -2.02
C GLU A 97 13.27 3.88 -3.01
N ILE A 98 12.92 3.87 -4.29
CA ILE A 98 13.63 4.62 -5.32
C ILE A 98 13.49 6.12 -5.07
N GLU A 99 12.26 6.63 -4.90
CA GLU A 99 12.04 8.06 -4.63
C GLU A 99 12.79 8.58 -3.41
N ASN A 100 12.86 7.77 -2.35
CA ASN A 100 13.58 8.13 -1.12
C ASN A 100 15.11 8.14 -1.28
N SER A 101 15.66 7.41 -2.25
CA SER A 101 17.13 7.28 -2.45
C SER A 101 17.71 8.26 -3.48
N ILE A 102 16.86 8.95 -4.26
CA ILE A 102 17.31 9.91 -5.29
C ILE A 102 18.13 11.06 -4.71
N PRO A 103 17.75 11.74 -3.61
CA PRO A 103 18.54 12.87 -3.11
C PRO A 103 19.97 12.45 -2.77
N ASP A 104 20.13 11.28 -2.15
CA ASP A 104 21.44 10.73 -1.80
C ASP A 104 22.25 10.35 -3.04
N PHE A 105 21.59 9.74 -4.03
CA PHE A 105 22.19 9.46 -5.33
C PHE A 105 22.69 10.75 -6.02
N LEU A 106 21.86 11.79 -6.10
CA LEU A 106 22.23 13.05 -6.73
C LEU A 106 23.36 13.77 -5.98
N ARG A 107 23.34 13.75 -4.66
CA ARG A 107 24.42 14.31 -3.85
C ARG A 107 25.75 13.59 -4.09
N GLN A 108 25.74 12.25 -4.15
CA GLN A 108 26.94 11.47 -4.48
C GLN A 108 27.43 11.78 -5.90
N LEU A 109 26.50 11.86 -6.86
CA LEU A 109 26.81 12.22 -8.24
C LEU A 109 27.46 13.61 -8.34
N SER A 110 26.90 14.62 -7.66
CA SER A 110 27.48 15.96 -7.55
C SER A 110 28.91 15.92 -7.00
N SER A 111 29.15 15.16 -5.93
CA SER A 111 30.49 15.02 -5.34
C SER A 111 31.50 14.45 -6.32
N MET A 112 31.13 13.45 -7.12
CA MET A 112 32.02 12.85 -8.12
C MET A 112 32.34 13.82 -9.25
N LEU A 113 31.34 14.57 -9.72
CA LEU A 113 31.53 15.62 -10.71
C LEU A 113 32.44 16.76 -10.20
N LYS A 114 32.34 17.14 -8.91
CA LYS A 114 33.23 18.16 -8.30
C LYS A 114 34.70 17.74 -8.30
N VAL A 115 34.98 16.44 -8.25
CA VAL A 115 36.35 15.88 -8.30
C VAL A 115 36.83 15.72 -9.76
N GLY A 116 35.99 16.08 -10.75
CA GLY A 116 36.36 16.12 -12.17
C GLY A 116 36.01 14.85 -12.96
N LEU A 117 35.23 13.93 -12.38
CA LEU A 117 34.68 12.81 -13.17
C LEU A 117 33.67 13.35 -14.19
N SER A 118 33.66 12.76 -15.39
CA SER A 118 32.56 12.98 -16.34
C SER A 118 31.27 12.38 -15.80
N LEU A 119 30.13 12.92 -16.22
CA LEU A 119 28.80 12.40 -15.83
C LEU A 119 28.68 10.91 -16.14
N GLU A 120 29.10 10.49 -17.32
CA GLU A 120 29.05 9.11 -17.77
C GLU A 120 29.89 8.18 -16.89
N ASN A 121 31.14 8.57 -16.55
CA ASN A 121 32.01 7.77 -15.69
C ASN A 121 31.47 7.69 -14.26
N ALA A 122 30.91 8.79 -13.74
CA ALA A 122 30.29 8.79 -12.42
C ALA A 122 29.07 7.86 -12.36
N LEU A 123 28.22 7.85 -13.40
CA LEU A 123 27.08 6.94 -13.48
C LEU A 123 27.51 5.46 -13.56
N VAL A 124 28.59 5.16 -14.31
CA VAL A 124 29.16 3.81 -14.38
C VAL A 124 29.64 3.35 -13.01
N ASP A 125 30.49 4.14 -12.34
CA ASP A 125 31.05 3.80 -11.03
C ASP A 125 29.96 3.60 -9.96
N MET A 126 28.96 4.49 -9.93
CA MET A 126 27.81 4.37 -9.02
C MET A 126 26.97 3.13 -9.31
N SER A 127 26.84 2.71 -10.58
CA SER A 127 26.07 1.51 -10.96
C SER A 127 26.72 0.21 -10.49
N GLU A 128 28.05 0.18 -10.41
CA GLU A 128 28.82 -1.00 -10.01
C GLU A 128 28.80 -1.19 -8.48
N HIS A 129 29.00 -0.12 -7.73
CA HIS A 129 29.14 -0.17 -6.26
C HIS A 129 27.83 0.02 -5.50
N GLY A 130 26.85 0.69 -6.10
CA GLY A 130 25.58 0.99 -5.45
C GLY A 130 24.69 -0.24 -5.25
N LYS A 131 23.85 -0.17 -4.20
CA LYS A 131 22.90 -1.23 -3.83
C LYS A 131 21.49 -0.69 -3.66
N GLY A 132 20.52 -1.47 -4.09
CA GLY A 132 19.10 -1.17 -3.93
C GLY A 132 18.41 -0.85 -5.25
N PRO A 133 17.08 -0.62 -5.21
CA PRO A 133 16.27 -0.64 -6.42
C PRO A 133 16.59 0.45 -7.44
N LEU A 134 17.09 1.61 -6.97
CA LEU A 134 17.53 2.71 -7.83
C LEU A 134 18.77 2.31 -8.64
N TYR A 135 19.71 1.61 -8.01
CA TYR A 135 20.95 1.16 -8.66
C TYR A 135 20.70 0.02 -9.65
N ASP A 136 19.68 -0.81 -9.43
CA ASP A 136 19.25 -1.80 -10.42
C ASP A 136 18.77 -1.13 -11.72
N GLU A 137 18.02 -0.03 -11.61
CA GLU A 137 17.63 0.77 -12.77
C GLU A 137 18.79 1.56 -13.35
N LEU A 138 19.71 2.05 -12.52
CA LEU A 138 20.92 2.73 -12.99
C LEU A 138 21.81 1.79 -13.82
N ARG A 139 21.98 0.53 -13.40
CA ARG A 139 22.71 -0.48 -14.19
C ARG A 139 22.06 -0.67 -15.56
N ARG A 140 20.73 -0.70 -15.62
CA ARG A 140 20.00 -0.76 -16.90
C ARG A 140 20.27 0.48 -17.76
N VAL A 141 20.27 1.67 -17.17
CA VAL A 141 20.62 2.92 -17.88
C VAL A 141 22.06 2.87 -18.41
N VAL A 142 23.03 2.42 -17.63
CA VAL A 142 24.42 2.28 -18.06
C VAL A 142 24.55 1.29 -19.22
N VAL A 143 23.83 0.16 -19.17
CA VAL A 143 23.78 -0.80 -20.29
C VAL A 143 23.15 -0.18 -21.53
N GLU A 144 22.07 0.58 -21.39
CA GLU A 144 21.40 1.30 -22.48
C GLU A 144 22.36 2.29 -23.17
N ILE A 145 23.13 3.05 -22.38
CA ILE A 145 24.14 3.99 -22.89
C ILE A 145 25.27 3.24 -23.62
N ARG A 146 25.77 2.13 -23.05
CA ARG A 146 26.78 1.27 -23.70
C ARG A 146 26.29 0.66 -25.01
N MET A 147 24.97 0.45 -25.15
CA MET A 147 24.32 -0.01 -26.38
C MET A 147 24.06 1.11 -27.40
N GLY A 148 24.49 2.34 -27.10
CA GLY A 148 24.40 3.49 -28.02
C GLY A 148 23.14 4.34 -27.87
N LYS A 149 22.28 4.10 -26.87
CA LYS A 149 21.20 5.06 -26.54
C LYS A 149 21.78 6.33 -25.95
N SER A 150 21.15 7.47 -26.24
CA SER A 150 21.57 8.73 -25.63
C SER A 150 21.27 8.75 -24.12
N LEU A 151 22.00 9.59 -23.39
CA LEU A 151 21.78 9.83 -21.97
C LEU A 151 20.35 10.37 -21.74
N ASP A 152 19.90 11.35 -22.55
CA ASP A 152 18.53 11.87 -22.53
C ASP A 152 17.46 10.76 -22.69
N GLU A 153 17.63 9.85 -23.67
CA GLU A 153 16.69 8.75 -23.91
C GLU A 153 16.66 7.72 -22.78
N SER A 154 17.83 7.40 -22.21
CA SER A 154 17.96 6.38 -21.18
C SER A 154 17.34 6.84 -19.86
N PHE A 155 17.56 8.11 -19.47
CA PHE A 155 16.91 8.70 -18.29
C PHE A 155 15.41 8.87 -18.47
N ASN A 156 14.93 9.28 -19.65
CA ASN A 156 13.49 9.32 -19.92
C ASN A 156 12.85 7.93 -19.86
N SER A 157 13.53 6.92 -20.41
CA SER A 157 13.09 5.52 -20.34
C SER A 157 13.00 5.04 -18.88
N MET A 158 13.98 5.40 -18.05
CA MET A 158 13.95 5.12 -16.61
C MET A 158 12.78 5.82 -15.91
N ALA A 159 12.57 7.12 -16.16
CA ALA A 159 11.47 7.87 -15.57
C ALA A 159 10.10 7.28 -15.94
N MET A 160 9.90 6.88 -17.21
CA MET A 160 8.68 6.23 -17.67
C MET A 160 8.44 4.87 -16.99
N ARG A 161 9.50 4.05 -16.82
CA ARG A 161 9.38 2.76 -16.11
C ARG A 161 9.01 2.92 -14.65
N LEU A 162 9.52 3.97 -14.01
CA LEU A 162 9.30 4.26 -12.59
C LEU A 162 8.00 5.03 -12.32
N ASN A 163 7.38 5.60 -13.37
CA ASN A 163 6.13 6.36 -13.29
C ASN A 163 6.15 7.48 -12.22
N SER A 164 7.30 8.13 -12.05
CA SER A 164 7.49 9.21 -11.07
C SER A 164 7.75 10.53 -11.76
N LYS A 165 6.82 11.47 -11.57
CA LYS A 165 6.89 12.83 -12.15
C LYS A 165 8.02 13.66 -11.54
N ASP A 166 8.31 13.45 -10.27
CA ASP A 166 9.39 14.16 -9.58
C ASP A 166 10.76 13.72 -10.13
N LEU A 167 10.92 12.41 -10.38
CA LEU A 167 12.08 11.85 -11.08
C LEU A 167 12.24 12.41 -12.49
N GLU A 168 11.16 12.38 -13.27
CA GLU A 168 11.16 12.90 -14.64
C GLU A 168 11.59 14.37 -14.68
N ARG A 169 11.06 15.20 -13.77
CA ARG A 169 11.42 16.61 -13.66
C ARG A 169 12.89 16.79 -13.26
N SER A 170 13.35 16.01 -12.29
CA SER A 170 14.73 16.08 -11.80
C SER A 170 15.73 15.73 -12.91
N PHE A 171 15.50 14.64 -13.64
CA PHE A 171 16.36 14.26 -14.76
C PHE A 171 16.37 15.31 -15.88
N LYS A 172 15.23 15.94 -16.20
CA LYS A 172 15.20 17.05 -17.18
C LYS A 172 16.09 18.23 -16.75
N ILE A 173 16.09 18.59 -15.47
CA ILE A 173 16.96 19.66 -14.95
C ILE A 173 18.44 19.27 -15.13
N ILE A 174 18.80 18.03 -14.77
CA ILE A 174 20.17 17.51 -14.89
C ILE A 174 20.63 17.49 -16.35
N LEU A 175 19.79 17.02 -17.27
CA LEU A 175 20.08 16.97 -18.71
C LEU A 175 20.30 18.37 -19.31
N ASN A 176 19.49 19.35 -18.89
CA ASN A 176 19.64 20.74 -19.32
C ASN A 176 20.90 21.39 -18.73
N ALA A 177 21.23 21.09 -17.47
CA ALA A 177 22.46 21.52 -16.83
C ALA A 177 23.70 20.93 -17.51
N HIS A 178 23.63 19.67 -17.96
CA HIS A 178 24.73 19.02 -18.67
C HIS A 178 25.05 19.73 -19.99
N LYS A 179 24.02 20.17 -20.72
CA LYS A 179 24.17 20.90 -21.99
C LYS A 179 24.77 22.31 -21.83
N SER A 180 24.72 22.89 -20.63
CA SER A 180 25.17 24.26 -20.35
C SER A 180 26.59 24.34 -19.75
N GLY A 181 27.19 23.21 -19.36
CA GLY A 181 28.64 23.03 -19.16
C GLY A 181 29.30 23.70 -17.94
N GLY A 182 28.70 24.72 -17.32
CA GLY A 182 29.40 25.58 -16.35
C GLY A 182 29.22 25.29 -14.87
N SER A 183 28.26 24.46 -14.45
CA SER A 183 27.95 24.26 -13.00
C SER A 183 27.09 23.00 -12.75
N LEU A 184 27.33 21.93 -13.51
CA LEU A 184 26.50 20.72 -13.42
C LEU A 184 26.46 20.13 -11.99
N SER A 185 27.60 20.14 -11.30
CA SER A 185 27.70 19.63 -9.93
C SER A 185 26.87 20.43 -8.93
N ASP A 186 26.89 21.77 -8.98
CA ASP A 186 26.12 22.59 -8.05
C ASP A 186 24.62 22.51 -8.36
N ILE A 187 24.23 22.51 -9.64
CA ILE A 187 22.81 22.33 -10.02
C ILE A 187 22.27 20.97 -9.54
N ILE A 188 23.05 19.89 -9.68
CA ILE A 188 22.64 18.57 -9.17
C ILE A 188 22.51 18.60 -7.63
N LEU A 189 23.37 19.34 -6.93
CA LEU A 189 23.31 19.47 -5.48
C LEU A 189 22.05 20.22 -5.03
N ASP A 190 21.71 21.32 -5.70
CA ASP A 190 20.50 22.09 -5.43
C ASP A 190 19.24 21.23 -5.64
N VAL A 191 19.19 20.46 -6.74
CA VAL A 191 18.08 19.51 -7.00
C VAL A 191 18.00 18.43 -5.93
N SER A 192 19.14 17.91 -5.45
CA SER A 192 19.18 16.96 -4.33
C SER A 192 18.52 17.56 -3.08
N ASP A 193 18.89 18.79 -2.72
CA ASP A 193 18.43 19.44 -1.50
C ASP A 193 16.93 19.79 -1.58
N ASP A 194 16.46 20.24 -2.75
CA ASP A 194 15.05 20.45 -3.04
C ASP A 194 14.23 19.16 -2.91
N LEU A 195 14.70 18.05 -3.51
CA LEU A 195 14.02 16.76 -3.40
C LEU A 195 13.98 16.25 -1.96
N ARG A 196 15.07 16.45 -1.20
CA ARG A 196 15.13 16.09 0.22
C ARG A 196 14.12 16.89 1.04
N ALA A 197 14.03 18.20 0.84
CA ALA A 197 13.02 19.04 1.48
C ALA A 197 11.59 18.58 1.14
N MET A 198 11.34 18.27 -0.14
CA MET A 198 10.05 17.73 -0.60
C MET A 198 9.70 16.38 0.05
N LEU A 199 10.67 15.48 0.26
CA LEU A 199 10.44 14.22 0.96
C LEU A 199 10.07 14.45 2.44
N VAL A 200 10.72 15.40 3.11
CA VAL A 200 10.39 15.78 4.50
C VAL A 200 8.95 16.30 4.56
N LEU A 201 8.58 17.25 3.70
CA LEU A 201 7.22 17.79 3.63
C LEU A 201 6.17 16.70 3.32
N LYS A 202 6.46 15.76 2.41
CA LYS A 202 5.59 14.62 2.11
C LYS A 202 5.39 13.73 3.35
N ARG A 203 6.46 13.47 4.12
CA ARG A 203 6.42 12.66 5.35
C ARG A 203 5.63 13.35 6.46
N GLU A 204 5.88 14.64 6.69
CA GLU A 204 5.14 15.45 7.68
C GLU A 204 3.66 15.51 7.35
N ARG A 205 3.31 15.79 6.09
CA ARG A 205 1.92 15.79 5.63
C ARG A 205 1.27 14.42 5.85
N LYS A 206 1.96 13.33 5.49
CA LYS A 206 1.45 11.95 5.69
C LYS A 206 1.24 11.65 7.18
N ALA A 207 2.17 12.05 8.05
CA ALA A 207 2.07 11.83 9.49
C ALA A 207 0.92 12.64 10.10
N SER A 208 0.78 13.91 9.74
CA SER A 208 -0.29 14.79 10.22
C SER A 208 -1.69 14.27 9.81
N VAL A 209 -1.83 13.88 8.54
CA VAL A 209 -3.05 13.24 8.03
C VAL A 209 -3.35 11.93 8.76
N MET A 210 -2.34 11.07 8.94
CA MET A 210 -2.52 9.79 9.64
C MET A 210 -2.92 9.99 11.10
N MET A 211 -2.33 10.97 11.80
CA MET A 211 -2.69 11.30 13.18
C MET A 211 -4.16 11.72 13.30
N SER A 212 -4.62 12.58 12.39
CA SER A 212 -6.01 13.02 12.34
C SER A 212 -6.97 11.85 12.09
N ILE A 213 -6.60 10.94 11.19
CA ILE A 213 -7.39 9.74 10.88
C ILE A 213 -7.43 8.78 12.07
N MET A 214 -6.29 8.52 12.72
CA MET A 214 -6.23 7.66 13.90
C MET A 214 -7.10 8.20 15.04
N PHE A 215 -7.05 9.52 15.26
CA PHE A 215 -7.93 10.16 16.23
C PHE A 215 -9.41 9.93 15.91
N LEU A 216 -9.83 10.15 14.65
CA LEU A 216 -11.22 9.93 14.24
C LEU A 216 -11.66 8.48 14.38
N ILE A 217 -10.80 7.52 14.01
CA ILE A 217 -11.10 6.09 14.16
C ILE A 217 -11.25 5.72 15.64
N ILE A 218 -10.32 6.13 16.50
CA ILE A 218 -10.37 5.81 17.94
C ILE A 218 -11.58 6.49 18.60
N ALA A 219 -11.83 7.76 18.28
CA ALA A 219 -12.96 8.50 18.81
C ALA A 219 -14.29 7.84 18.42
N SER A 220 -14.43 7.41 17.17
CA SER A 220 -15.70 6.90 16.63
C SER A 220 -15.95 5.43 16.93
N THR A 221 -14.90 4.61 16.98
CA THR A 221 -15.02 3.16 17.20
C THR A 221 -14.91 2.79 18.68
N VAL A 222 -14.20 3.57 19.49
CA VAL A 222 -13.96 3.22 20.91
C VAL A 222 -14.58 4.24 21.84
N ALA A 223 -14.14 5.50 21.78
CA ALA A 223 -14.49 6.49 22.81
C ALA A 223 -16.00 6.83 22.83
N ALA A 224 -16.59 7.12 21.67
CA ALA A 224 -18.00 7.46 21.57
C ALA A 224 -18.92 6.26 21.89
N PRO A 225 -18.74 5.06 21.30
CA PRO A 225 -19.49 3.86 21.71
C PRO A 225 -19.39 3.55 23.19
N PHE A 226 -18.21 3.77 23.78
CA PHE A 226 -18.01 3.54 25.21
C PHE A 226 -18.78 4.51 26.08
N ALA A 227 -18.63 5.82 25.84
CA ALA A 227 -19.34 6.84 26.59
C ALA A 227 -20.87 6.66 26.47
N LEU A 228 -21.36 6.38 25.27
CA LEU A 228 -22.78 6.19 24.99
C LEU A 228 -23.31 4.87 25.56
N GLY A 229 -22.54 3.78 25.50
CA GLY A 229 -22.90 2.51 26.11
C GLY A 229 -23.05 2.64 27.63
N MET A 230 -22.16 3.41 28.27
CA MET A 230 -22.27 3.69 29.71
C MET A 230 -23.53 4.49 30.08
N VAL A 231 -24.05 5.34 29.19
CA VAL A 231 -25.36 6.00 29.39
C VAL A 231 -26.48 4.96 29.44
N GLY A 232 -26.42 3.93 28.59
CA GLY A 232 -27.34 2.80 28.63
C GLY A 232 -27.29 2.05 29.96
N VAL A 233 -26.08 1.68 30.39
CA VAL A 233 -25.85 0.98 31.68
C VAL A 233 -26.35 1.80 32.87
N TYR A 234 -26.02 3.10 32.91
CA TYR A 234 -26.48 3.99 33.97
C TYR A 234 -28.00 4.14 33.98
N SER A 235 -28.62 4.22 32.81
CA SER A 235 -30.08 4.30 32.70
C SER A 235 -30.76 3.05 33.29
N SER A 236 -30.29 1.85 32.90
CA SER A 236 -30.79 0.59 33.44
C SER A 236 -30.67 0.51 34.96
N PHE A 237 -29.51 0.92 35.51
CA PHE A 237 -29.28 0.99 36.94
C PHE A 237 -30.26 1.94 37.67
N MET A 238 -30.53 3.12 37.10
CA MET A 238 -31.46 4.08 37.68
C MET A 238 -32.91 3.60 37.66
N ILE A 239 -33.30 2.87 36.59
CA ILE A 239 -34.63 2.26 36.48
C ILE A 239 -34.81 1.18 37.55
N GLU A 240 -33.82 0.32 37.77
CA GLU A 240 -33.87 -0.73 38.80
C GLU A 240 -33.96 -0.16 40.23
N LEU A 241 -33.29 0.96 40.51
CA LEU A 241 -33.40 1.67 41.78
C LEU A 241 -34.77 2.36 42.01
N GLY A 242 -35.72 2.22 41.08
CA GLY A 242 -37.02 2.88 41.13
C GLY A 242 -36.94 4.39 40.91
N LYS A 243 -35.80 4.90 40.39
CA LYS A 243 -35.57 6.30 40.03
C LYS A 243 -35.60 6.52 38.51
N GLY A 244 -36.20 5.60 37.77
CA GLY A 244 -36.43 5.72 36.33
C GLY A 244 -37.40 6.87 36.03
N GLY A 245 -36.89 7.94 35.45
CA GLY A 245 -37.72 8.99 34.84
C GLY A 245 -37.83 8.81 33.32
N ALA A 246 -38.70 9.60 32.68
CA ALA A 246 -38.88 9.57 31.22
C ALA A 246 -37.56 9.74 30.43
N ILE A 247 -36.58 10.47 30.99
CA ILE A 247 -35.25 10.66 30.39
C ILE A 247 -34.45 9.35 30.35
N CYS A 248 -34.56 8.51 31.39
CA CYS A 248 -33.83 7.24 31.46
C CYS A 248 -34.34 6.28 30.37
N GLU A 249 -35.65 6.21 30.16
CA GLU A 249 -36.24 5.32 29.15
C GLU A 249 -35.84 5.69 27.71
N VAL A 250 -35.71 6.98 27.40
CA VAL A 250 -35.37 7.45 26.04
C VAL A 250 -33.86 7.57 25.78
N ALA A 251 -33.03 7.63 26.83
CA ALA A 251 -31.59 7.86 26.70
C ALA A 251 -30.85 6.80 25.86
N PRO A 252 -31.10 5.47 26.01
CA PRO A 252 -30.45 4.45 25.18
C PRO A 252 -30.78 4.61 23.69
N LEU A 253 -32.04 4.89 23.35
CA LEU A 253 -32.45 5.11 21.97
C LEU A 253 -31.79 6.35 21.37
N ALA A 254 -31.72 7.45 22.13
CA ALA A 254 -31.03 8.66 21.71
C ALA A 254 -29.53 8.42 21.49
N ALA A 255 -28.90 7.61 22.34
CA ALA A 255 -27.50 7.23 22.22
C ALA A 255 -27.22 6.42 20.95
N GLU A 256 -28.10 5.48 20.58
CA GLU A 256 -28.00 4.71 19.33
C GLU A 256 -28.10 5.60 18.08
N ILE A 257 -29.09 6.50 18.05
CA ILE A 257 -29.28 7.43 16.93
C ILE A 257 -28.07 8.35 16.79
N TYR A 258 -27.59 8.92 17.90
CA TYR A 258 -26.39 9.76 17.89
C TYR A 258 -25.17 8.97 17.41
N LEU A 259 -25.01 7.73 17.84
CA LEU A 259 -23.87 6.90 17.44
C LEU A 259 -23.84 6.67 15.93
N ILE A 260 -24.99 6.36 15.31
CA ILE A 260 -25.11 6.21 13.84
C ILE A 260 -24.68 7.49 13.13
N ILE A 261 -25.21 8.64 13.57
CA ILE A 261 -24.91 9.93 12.94
C ILE A 261 -23.41 10.23 13.08
N HIS A 262 -22.85 10.04 14.28
CA HIS A 262 -21.45 10.30 14.57
C HIS A 262 -20.51 9.39 13.75
N SER A 263 -20.77 8.08 13.70
CA SER A 263 -19.93 7.12 12.98
C SER A 263 -19.97 7.33 11.46
N ILE A 264 -21.13 7.71 10.91
CA ILE A 264 -21.26 8.08 9.51
C ILE A 264 -20.44 9.35 9.22
N LEU A 265 -20.66 10.42 10.00
CA LEU A 265 -19.94 11.69 9.82
C LEU A 265 -18.41 11.49 9.91
N ALA A 266 -17.94 10.67 10.85
CA ALA A 266 -16.52 10.35 10.97
C ALA A 266 -15.98 9.63 9.73
N GLY A 267 -16.72 8.68 9.15
CA GLY A 267 -16.34 8.02 7.90
C GLY A 267 -16.21 9.00 6.72
N PHE A 268 -17.12 9.98 6.63
CA PHE A 268 -17.03 11.04 5.62
C PHE A 268 -15.84 11.98 5.86
N LEU A 269 -15.59 12.38 7.11
CA LEU A 269 -14.42 13.20 7.47
C LEU A 269 -13.11 12.49 7.12
N ILE A 270 -12.99 11.19 7.40
CA ILE A 270 -11.80 10.40 7.04
C ILE A 270 -11.59 10.40 5.52
N ALA A 271 -12.65 10.20 4.73
CA ALA A 271 -12.53 10.23 3.27
C ALA A 271 -12.17 11.62 2.72
N LEU A 272 -12.73 12.68 3.30
CA LEU A 272 -12.39 14.06 2.95
C LEU A 272 -10.92 14.36 3.24
N ILE A 273 -10.41 13.96 4.41
CA ILE A 273 -9.02 14.18 4.82
C ILE A 273 -8.06 13.34 3.96
N MET A 274 -8.42 12.10 3.65
CA MET A 274 -7.53 11.16 2.95
C MET A 274 -7.49 11.40 1.42
N TYR A 275 -8.63 11.75 0.82
CA TYR A 275 -8.74 11.83 -0.64
C TYR A 275 -9.23 13.17 -1.17
N GLY A 276 -9.64 14.10 -0.31
CA GLY A 276 -10.28 15.36 -0.72
C GLY A 276 -11.66 15.17 -1.36
N ASP A 277 -12.25 13.97 -1.30
CA ASP A 277 -13.50 13.63 -1.97
C ASP A 277 -14.48 12.94 -1.01
N LEU A 278 -15.60 13.61 -0.75
CA LEU A 278 -16.68 13.11 0.12
C LEU A 278 -17.36 11.86 -0.44
N LYS A 279 -17.37 11.64 -1.76
CA LYS A 279 -18.04 10.47 -2.36
C LYS A 279 -17.44 9.15 -1.89
N LYS A 280 -16.15 9.16 -1.53
CA LYS A 280 -15.45 8.00 -0.98
C LYS A 280 -15.79 7.74 0.49
N GLY A 281 -16.52 8.65 1.15
CA GLY A 281 -16.96 8.56 2.54
C GLY A 281 -17.75 7.30 2.85
N LEU A 282 -18.59 6.85 1.92
CA LEU A 282 -19.42 5.66 2.10
C LEU A 282 -18.60 4.40 2.38
N ARG A 283 -17.40 4.29 1.79
CA ARG A 283 -16.50 3.14 1.99
C ARG A 283 -15.98 3.06 3.43
N TYR A 284 -15.84 4.20 4.10
CA TYR A 284 -15.31 4.29 5.47
C TYR A 284 -16.43 4.31 6.53
N SER A 285 -17.60 4.88 6.21
CA SER A 285 -18.71 4.97 7.16
C SER A 285 -19.27 3.61 7.55
N ILE A 286 -19.41 2.69 6.59
CA ILE A 286 -19.95 1.34 6.83
C ILE A 286 -19.12 0.57 7.87
N PRO A 287 -17.81 0.32 7.66
CA PRO A 287 -17.02 -0.46 8.63
C PRO A 287 -16.89 0.22 9.99
N ILE A 288 -16.76 1.56 10.02
CA ILE A 288 -16.70 2.31 11.30
C ILE A 288 -18.00 2.15 12.06
N THR A 289 -19.15 2.31 11.41
CA THR A 289 -20.46 2.15 12.04
C THR A 289 -20.65 0.73 12.57
N CYS A 290 -20.31 -0.31 11.80
CA CYS A 290 -20.38 -1.69 12.27
C CYS A 290 -19.48 -1.93 13.49
N SER A 291 -18.25 -1.41 13.47
CA SER A 291 -17.32 -1.55 14.60
C SER A 291 -17.80 -0.81 15.85
N ALA A 292 -18.36 0.39 15.68
CA ALA A 292 -18.89 1.22 16.74
C ALA A 292 -20.10 0.55 17.42
N PHE A 293 -21.01 -0.02 16.63
CA PHE A 293 -22.14 -0.79 17.16
C PHE A 293 -21.71 -2.03 17.94
N ALA A 294 -20.70 -2.76 17.44
CA ALA A 294 -20.17 -3.92 18.15
C ALA A 294 -19.64 -3.53 19.54
N VAL A 295 -18.87 -2.44 19.63
CA VAL A 295 -18.35 -1.94 20.91
C VAL A 295 -19.48 -1.45 21.82
N PHE A 296 -20.43 -0.68 21.29
CA PHE A 296 -21.59 -0.19 22.04
C PHE A 296 -22.40 -1.34 22.67
N TYR A 297 -22.72 -2.36 21.88
CA TYR A 297 -23.53 -3.49 22.33
C TYR A 297 -22.78 -4.36 23.36
N LEU A 298 -21.47 -4.55 23.17
CA LEU A 298 -20.62 -5.20 24.16
C LEU A 298 -20.70 -4.48 25.52
N ILE A 299 -20.59 -3.16 25.52
CA ILE A 299 -20.57 -2.37 26.76
C ILE A 299 -21.94 -2.38 27.43
N ASN A 300 -23.02 -2.28 26.68
CA ASN A 300 -24.36 -2.29 27.25
C ASN A 300 -24.68 -3.65 27.92
N ASN A 301 -24.30 -4.77 27.28
CA ASN A 301 -24.53 -6.11 27.83
C ASN A 301 -23.61 -6.45 28.99
N PHE A 302 -22.30 -6.21 28.84
CA PHE A 302 -21.33 -6.50 29.92
C PHE A 302 -21.50 -5.54 31.10
N GLY A 303 -21.81 -4.28 30.84
CA GLY A 303 -22.02 -3.26 31.86
C GLY A 303 -23.25 -3.55 32.72
N ALA A 304 -24.36 -3.99 32.11
CA ALA A 304 -25.54 -4.44 32.87
C ALA A 304 -25.20 -5.62 33.80
N GLY A 305 -24.44 -6.60 33.31
CA GLY A 305 -23.99 -7.74 34.11
C GLY A 305 -23.08 -7.38 35.30
N PHE A 306 -22.32 -6.27 35.22
CA PHE A 306 -21.44 -5.83 36.31
C PHE A 306 -22.21 -5.28 37.52
N PHE A 307 -23.40 -4.72 37.29
CA PHE A 307 -24.27 -4.20 38.34
C PHE A 307 -25.28 -5.23 38.87
N GLY A 308 -25.26 -6.47 38.37
CA GLY A 308 -26.21 -7.52 38.77
C GLY A 308 -27.62 -7.36 38.19
N LEU A 309 -27.78 -6.45 37.22
CA LEU A 309 -29.03 -6.23 36.48
C LEU A 309 -29.25 -7.41 35.52
N THR A 310 -30.20 -8.30 35.82
CA THR A 310 -30.74 -9.29 34.87
C THR A 310 -32.18 -8.98 34.51
#